data_AF-A0AAW0FIY0-F1
#
_entry.id   AF-A0AAW0FIY0-F1
#
_cell.length_a   1.000
_cell.length_b   1.000
_cell.length_c   1.000
_cell.angle_alpha   90.00
_cell.angle_beta   90.00
_cell.angle_gamma   90.00
#
_symmetry.space_group_name_H-M   'P 1'
#
loop_
_entity.id
_entity.type
_entity.pdbx_description
1 polymer ?
#
loop_
_entity_poly.entity_id
_entity_poly.type
_entity_poly.pdbx_seq_one_letter_code
_entity_poly.pdbx_strand_id
1 'polypeptide(L)'
;MHFASELFDSHPRFIQLKSMLMSLFNGEEIDSICLPGIEHVISITLAPTPSTLNAATTTLDPSSSKTQDDTKSLPKVHIRAYTIKLRASGTRIPRVELVPMGPSLDLVLRRYQEADSEVMKQAMKRPKLKKQEVEKGLGKKRKNMEVDEMGDLRGRIHVAKQDLNKLQTRKMKGLKAGREEESDVDMEDGEAESDVDMKDGEEDSRSRKRQKSV
;
A
#
# COMPACT_ATOMS: atom_id res chain seq x y z
N MET A 1 20.16 -8.86 -7.12
CA MET A 1 19.95 -9.08 -8.56
C MET A 1 19.38 -7.84 -9.19
N HIS A 2 19.76 -7.52 -10.42
CA HIS A 2 19.31 -6.34 -11.17
C HIS A 2 18.62 -6.76 -12.47
N PHE A 3 17.43 -6.22 -12.74
CA PHE A 3 16.68 -6.44 -13.97
C PHE A 3 16.51 -5.11 -14.71
N ALA A 4 17.09 -4.98 -15.90
CA ALA A 4 17.00 -3.76 -16.72
C ALA A 4 16.03 -3.97 -17.88
N SER A 5 14.76 -3.65 -17.67
CA SER A 5 13.71 -3.39 -18.67
C SER A 5 12.34 -3.38 -17.96
N GLU A 6 11.39 -2.60 -18.46
CA GLU A 6 9.99 -2.64 -18.03
C GLU A 6 9.26 -3.91 -18.48
N LEU A 7 9.75 -4.57 -19.54
CA LEU A 7 9.13 -5.80 -20.06
C LEU A 7 9.11 -6.94 -19.05
N PHE A 8 10.01 -6.93 -18.07
CA PHE A 8 10.03 -7.92 -16.99
C PHE A 8 8.80 -7.86 -16.07
N ASP A 9 8.05 -6.75 -16.08
CA ASP A 9 6.86 -6.56 -15.26
C ASP A 9 5.56 -6.51 -16.10
N SER A 10 5.64 -6.21 -17.40
CA SER A 10 4.46 -6.14 -18.28
C SER A 10 4.19 -7.41 -19.07
N HIS A 11 5.23 -8.07 -19.61
CA HIS A 11 5.03 -9.18 -20.55
C HIS A 11 5.09 -10.54 -19.83
N PRO A 12 4.07 -11.42 -19.97
CA PRO A 12 3.92 -12.65 -19.17
C PRO A 12 5.13 -13.59 -19.25
N ARG A 13 5.75 -13.74 -20.44
CA ARG A 13 6.97 -14.55 -20.59
C ARG A 13 8.18 -14.02 -19.83
N PHE A 14 8.34 -12.70 -19.75
CA PHE A 14 9.46 -12.09 -19.04
C PHE A 14 9.20 -12.06 -17.53
N ILE A 15 7.94 -11.96 -17.11
CA ILE A 15 7.52 -12.18 -15.71
C ILE A 15 7.85 -13.61 -15.27
N GLN A 16 7.52 -14.61 -16.11
CA GLN A 16 7.86 -16.01 -15.84
C GLN A 16 9.38 -16.22 -15.74
N LEU A 17 10.15 -15.65 -16.68
CA LEU A 17 11.60 -15.72 -16.65
C LEU A 17 12.19 -15.05 -15.41
N LYS A 18 11.70 -13.87 -15.03
CA LYS A 18 12.13 -13.15 -13.83
C LYS A 18 11.88 -13.99 -12.58
N SER A 19 10.70 -14.59 -12.45
CA SER A 19 10.37 -15.49 -11.34
C SER A 19 11.30 -16.71 -11.30
N MET A 20 11.58 -17.33 -12.45
CA MET A 20 12.49 -18.48 -12.55
C MET A 20 13.93 -18.11 -12.15
N LEU A 21 14.45 -16.99 -12.65
CA LEU A 21 15.81 -16.54 -12.35
C LEU A 21 15.95 -16.12 -10.88
N MET A 22 14.94 -15.48 -10.31
CA MET A 22 14.91 -15.20 -8.87
C MET A 22 14.93 -16.50 -8.07
N SER A 23 14.11 -17.49 -8.40
CA SER A 23 14.12 -18.78 -7.68
C SER A 23 15.43 -19.56 -7.84
N LEU A 24 16.14 -19.42 -8.97
CA LEU A 24 17.38 -20.14 -9.23
C LEU A 24 18.59 -19.53 -8.50
N PHE A 25 18.66 -18.20 -8.45
CA PHE A 25 19.79 -17.48 -7.85
C PHE A 25 19.54 -17.00 -6.42
N ASN A 26 18.30 -17.10 -5.93
CA ASN A 26 18.05 -16.91 -4.51
C ASN A 26 18.60 -18.13 -3.76
N GLY A 27 19.39 -17.85 -2.71
CA GLY A 27 19.82 -18.84 -1.74
C GLY A 27 18.85 -18.92 -0.57
N GLU A 28 19.40 -19.16 0.61
CA GLU A 28 18.65 -19.16 1.86
C GLU A 28 18.12 -17.75 2.21
N GLU A 29 16.87 -17.69 2.69
CA GLU A 29 16.29 -16.46 3.22
C GLU A 29 16.87 -16.21 4.62
N ILE A 30 17.63 -15.12 4.76
CA ILE A 30 18.24 -14.69 6.02
C ILE A 30 17.67 -13.34 6.47
N ASP A 31 17.46 -13.18 7.77
CA ASP A 31 16.90 -11.94 8.35
C ASP A 31 17.89 -10.77 8.34
N SER A 32 19.19 -11.05 8.37
CA SER A 32 20.24 -10.04 8.39
C SER A 32 21.46 -10.49 7.58
N ILE A 33 22.08 -9.54 6.89
CA ILE A 33 23.25 -9.78 6.03
C ILE A 33 24.40 -8.85 6.41
N CYS A 34 25.62 -9.38 6.45
CA CYS A 34 26.82 -8.59 6.66
C CYS A 34 27.24 -7.89 5.37
N LEU A 35 27.68 -6.62 5.46
CA LEU A 35 28.10 -5.83 4.31
C LEU A 35 29.23 -6.47 3.46
N PRO A 36 30.25 -7.14 4.05
CA PRO A 36 31.25 -7.85 3.25
C PRO A 36 30.69 -9.00 2.42
N GLY A 37 29.50 -9.53 2.75
CA GLY A 37 28.85 -10.60 1.99
C GLY A 37 28.23 -10.13 0.67
N ILE A 38 28.18 -8.82 0.41
CA ILE A 38 27.65 -8.26 -0.84
C ILE A 38 28.79 -8.10 -1.86
N GLU A 39 29.23 -9.23 -2.41
CA GLU A 39 30.40 -9.28 -3.29
C GLU A 39 30.06 -9.19 -4.78
N HIS A 40 28.93 -9.75 -5.20
CA HIS A 40 28.59 -9.92 -6.61
C HIS A 40 27.18 -9.48 -6.94
N VAL A 41 26.99 -8.98 -8.16
CA VAL A 41 25.70 -8.61 -8.72
C VAL A 41 25.50 -9.31 -10.06
N ILE A 42 24.36 -9.98 -10.19
CA ILE A 42 23.86 -10.52 -11.45
C ILE A 42 22.96 -9.45 -12.06
N SER A 43 23.32 -8.99 -13.26
CA SER A 43 22.58 -8.04 -14.08
C SER A 43 21.94 -8.78 -15.25
N ILE A 44 20.63 -8.66 -15.36
CA ILE A 44 19.81 -9.27 -16.41
C ILE A 44 19.21 -8.12 -17.21
N THR A 45 19.61 -8.00 -18.47
CA THR A 45 19.18 -6.91 -19.34
C THR A 45 18.53 -7.47 -20.60
N LEU A 46 17.58 -6.74 -21.18
CA LEU A 46 17.03 -7.08 -22.49
C LEU A 46 17.79 -6.32 -23.57
N ALA A 47 17.96 -6.95 -24.72
CA ALA A 47 18.34 -6.27 -25.95
C ALA A 47 17.30 -5.18 -26.28
N PRO A 48 17.69 -4.07 -26.94
CA PRO A 48 16.77 -3.01 -27.32
C PRO A 48 15.60 -3.61 -28.11
N THR A 49 14.39 -3.24 -27.69
CA THR A 49 13.16 -3.78 -28.27
C THR A 49 13.05 -3.36 -29.73
N PRO A 50 12.72 -4.28 -30.65
CA PRO A 50 12.28 -3.88 -31.97
C PRO A 50 10.99 -3.06 -31.84
N SER A 51 10.77 -2.10 -32.74
CA SER A 51 9.69 -1.10 -32.72
C SER A 51 8.26 -1.68 -32.67
N THR A 52 8.10 -2.99 -32.82
CA THR A 52 6.83 -3.73 -32.86
C THR A 52 6.30 -4.16 -31.48
N LEU A 53 7.09 -4.04 -30.41
CA LEU A 53 6.75 -4.56 -29.07
C LEU A 53 6.69 -3.49 -27.96
N ASN A 54 6.63 -2.21 -28.33
CA ASN A 54 6.45 -1.15 -27.33
C ASN A 54 5.06 -1.28 -26.69
N ALA A 55 5.03 -1.29 -25.36
CA ALA A 55 3.84 -1.53 -24.51
C ALA A 55 2.61 -0.65 -24.82
N ALA A 56 2.74 0.37 -25.67
CA ALA A 56 1.67 1.24 -26.13
C ALA A 56 0.70 0.60 -27.16
N THR A 57 0.96 -0.59 -27.71
CA THR A 57 0.11 -1.19 -28.77
C THR A 57 -0.68 -2.44 -28.35
N THR A 58 -0.45 -2.97 -27.15
CA THR A 58 -1.06 -4.25 -26.69
C THR A 58 -2.50 -4.15 -26.18
N THR A 59 -3.16 -2.97 -26.23
CA THR A 59 -4.53 -2.78 -25.70
C THR A 59 -5.64 -2.88 -26.74
N LEU A 60 -5.35 -3.19 -28.01
CA LEU A 60 -6.30 -3.01 -29.11
C LEU A 60 -6.77 -4.29 -29.83
N ASP A 61 -6.29 -5.50 -29.52
CA ASP A 61 -6.83 -6.71 -30.16
C ASP A 61 -6.73 -7.99 -29.30
N PRO A 62 -7.86 -8.55 -28.82
CA PRO A 62 -7.88 -9.78 -28.01
C PRO A 62 -8.02 -11.08 -28.84
N SER A 63 -7.94 -11.03 -30.18
CA SER A 63 -8.31 -12.16 -31.06
C SER A 63 -7.14 -13.05 -31.55
N SER A 64 -5.87 -12.68 -31.36
CA SER A 64 -4.75 -13.50 -31.84
C SER A 64 -4.41 -14.66 -30.89
N SER A 65 -5.17 -15.74 -31.04
CA SER A 65 -4.89 -17.06 -30.48
C SER A 65 -3.44 -17.50 -30.69
N LYS A 66 -2.73 -17.78 -29.58
CA LYS A 66 -1.63 -18.76 -29.40
C LYS A 66 -1.03 -19.37 -30.68
N THR A 67 -0.26 -18.60 -31.46
CA THR A 67 0.54 -19.13 -32.57
C THR A 67 2.04 -19.00 -32.26
N GLN A 68 2.80 -20.04 -32.57
CA GLN A 68 4.24 -20.21 -32.28
C GLN A 68 5.17 -19.08 -32.79
N ASP A 69 4.68 -18.18 -33.66
CA ASP A 69 5.48 -17.20 -34.39
C ASP A 69 5.83 -15.93 -33.60
N ASP A 70 5.22 -15.68 -32.44
CA ASP A 70 5.60 -14.54 -31.57
C ASP A 70 7.00 -14.70 -30.97
N THR A 71 7.56 -15.91 -31.00
CA THR A 71 8.89 -16.22 -30.45
C THR A 71 10.05 -15.59 -31.23
N LYS A 72 9.82 -15.17 -32.49
CA LYS A 72 10.84 -14.56 -33.35
C LYS A 72 11.09 -13.08 -33.07
N SER A 73 10.11 -12.34 -32.54
CA SER A 73 10.21 -10.89 -32.33
C SER A 73 10.72 -10.51 -30.95
N LEU A 74 10.82 -11.47 -30.03
CA LEU A 74 11.14 -11.19 -28.63
C LEU A 74 12.64 -10.88 -28.45
N PRO A 75 12.97 -9.81 -27.68
CA PRO A 75 14.35 -9.38 -27.51
C PRO A 75 15.17 -10.46 -26.78
N LYS A 76 16.46 -10.52 -27.12
CA LYS A 76 17.42 -11.38 -26.45
C LYS A 76 17.62 -10.94 -25.00
N VAL A 77 17.89 -11.88 -24.11
CA VAL A 77 18.19 -11.62 -22.70
C VAL A 77 19.67 -11.78 -22.48
N HIS A 78 20.31 -10.76 -21.93
CA HIS A 78 21.72 -10.79 -21.55
C HIS A 78 21.83 -10.97 -20.03
N ILE A 79 22.53 -12.01 -19.60
CA ILE A 79 22.86 -12.23 -18.19
C ILE A 79 24.36 -12.01 -18.04
N ARG A 80 24.71 -11.06 -17.17
CA ARG A 80 26.10 -10.69 -16.86
C ARG A 80 26.28 -10.71 -15.35
N ALA A 81 27.38 -11.28 -14.89
CA ALA A 81 27.77 -11.21 -13.49
C ALA A 81 29.01 -10.33 -13.29
N TYR A 82 28.93 -9.48 -12.27
CA TYR A 82 29.95 -8.51 -11.91
C TYR A 82 30.31 -8.65 -10.43
N THR A 83 31.60 -8.53 -10.12
CA THR A 83 32.09 -8.30 -8.76
C THR A 83 32.02 -6.82 -8.44
N ILE A 84 31.62 -6.49 -7.22
CA ILE A 84 31.50 -5.14 -6.70
C ILE A 84 32.83 -4.71 -6.08
N LYS A 85 33.36 -3.57 -6.51
CA LYS A 85 34.50 -2.88 -5.87
C LYS A 85 34.01 -1.56 -5.29
N LEU A 86 34.15 -1.40 -3.98
CA LEU A 86 33.78 -0.19 -3.27
C LEU A 86 34.99 0.73 -3.14
N ARG A 87 34.93 1.91 -3.76
CA ARG A 87 35.96 2.96 -3.60
C ARG A 87 35.50 4.04 -2.65
N ALA A 88 36.45 4.67 -1.96
CA ALA A 88 36.17 5.82 -1.12
C ALA A 88 35.58 6.97 -1.96
N SER A 89 34.44 7.52 -1.52
CA SER A 89 33.71 8.59 -2.21
C SER A 89 33.62 9.90 -1.41
N GLY A 90 34.21 9.95 -0.21
CA GLY A 90 34.15 11.12 0.69
C GLY A 90 32.83 11.29 1.46
N THR A 91 31.79 10.50 1.14
CA THR A 91 30.51 10.45 1.86
C THR A 91 30.30 9.08 2.50
N ARG A 92 29.23 8.89 3.27
CA ARG A 92 28.87 7.60 3.88
C ARG A 92 28.60 6.49 2.85
N ILE A 93 28.28 6.85 1.61
CA ILE A 93 27.97 5.91 0.53
C ILE A 93 29.23 5.75 -0.35
N PRO A 94 29.82 4.54 -0.46
CA PRO A 94 30.99 4.32 -1.30
C PRO A 94 30.65 4.40 -2.79
N ARG A 95 31.64 4.72 -3.62
CA ARG A 95 31.51 4.69 -5.08
C ARG A 95 31.62 3.24 -5.55
N VAL A 96 30.58 2.76 -6.22
CA VAL A 96 30.50 1.38 -6.70
C VAL A 96 31.12 1.29 -8.10
N GLU A 97 32.16 0.46 -8.24
CA GLU A 97 32.71 0.05 -9.53
C GLU A 97 32.43 -1.44 -9.76
N LEU A 98 32.12 -1.81 -10.99
CA LEU A 98 31.78 -3.19 -11.36
C LEU A 98 32.90 -3.78 -12.21
N VAL A 99 33.38 -4.97 -11.84
CA VAL A 99 34.37 -5.73 -12.60
C VAL A 99 33.71 -7.01 -13.14
N PRO A 100 33.80 -7.30 -14.44
CA PRO A 100 33.20 -8.52 -14.98
C PRO A 100 33.89 -9.76 -14.38
N MET A 101 33.09 -10.64 -13.77
CA MET A 101 33.55 -11.90 -13.17
C MET A 101 33.16 -13.12 -14.03
N GLY A 102 32.17 -12.93 -14.92
CA GLY A 102 31.56 -13.99 -15.75
C GLY A 102 30.41 -14.71 -15.02
N PRO A 103 29.73 -15.71 -15.63
CA PRO A 103 29.63 -15.97 -17.06
C PRO A 103 28.82 -14.89 -17.77
N SER A 104 28.98 -14.87 -19.09
CA SER A 104 28.37 -13.92 -20.00
C SER A 104 27.42 -14.67 -20.92
N LEU A 105 26.12 -14.63 -20.64
CA LEU A 105 25.13 -15.46 -21.32
C LEU A 105 24.18 -14.60 -22.14
N ASP A 106 23.98 -14.98 -23.39
CA ASP A 106 23.00 -14.40 -24.29
C ASP A 106 21.93 -15.45 -24.58
N LEU A 107 20.74 -15.25 -24.03
CA LEU A 107 19.62 -16.18 -24.13
C LEU A 107 18.58 -15.68 -25.14
N VAL A 108 17.98 -16.61 -25.85
CA VAL A 108 16.84 -16.36 -26.72
C VAL A 108 15.68 -17.22 -26.23
N LEU A 109 14.58 -16.58 -25.85
CA LEU A 109 13.40 -17.30 -25.36
C LEU A 109 12.65 -17.92 -26.54
N ARG A 110 12.67 -19.25 -26.61
CA ARG A 110 11.97 -20.04 -27.63
C ARG A 110 10.63 -20.55 -27.10
N ARG A 111 10.54 -21.85 -26.84
CA ARG A 111 9.33 -22.52 -26.34
C ARG A 111 9.16 -22.24 -24.87
N TYR A 112 7.91 -22.09 -24.43
CA TYR A 112 7.53 -21.93 -23.04
C TYR A 112 6.26 -22.73 -22.76
N GLN A 113 6.11 -23.14 -21.50
CA GLN A 113 4.92 -23.81 -21.00
C GLN A 113 4.36 -22.97 -19.86
N GLU A 114 3.09 -22.58 -19.99
CA GLU A 114 2.37 -21.89 -18.91
C GLU A 114 1.97 -22.92 -17.86
N ALA A 115 2.07 -22.52 -16.59
CA ALA A 115 1.57 -23.34 -15.50
C ALA A 115 0.05 -23.30 -15.49
N ASP A 116 -0.57 -24.40 -15.09
CA ASP A 116 -2.01 -24.44 -14.90
C ASP A 116 -2.43 -23.49 -13.76
N SER A 117 -3.59 -22.86 -13.94
CA SER A 117 -4.07 -21.80 -13.05
C SER A 117 -4.36 -22.30 -11.63
N GLU A 118 -4.83 -23.55 -11.49
CA GLU A 118 -5.10 -24.14 -10.18
C GLU A 118 -3.80 -24.47 -9.46
N VAL A 119 -2.83 -25.06 -10.16
CA VAL A 119 -1.51 -25.40 -9.64
C VAL A 119 -0.75 -24.13 -9.21
N MET A 120 -0.77 -23.08 -10.03
CA MET A 120 -0.12 -21.80 -9.71
C MET A 120 -0.72 -21.17 -8.44
N LYS A 121 -2.05 -21.21 -8.29
CA LYS A 121 -2.74 -20.71 -7.09
C LYS A 121 -2.38 -21.50 -5.85
N GLN A 122 -2.25 -22.82 -5.97
CA GLN A 122 -1.82 -23.68 -4.86
C GLN A 122 -0.37 -23.40 -4.46
N ALA A 123 0.53 -23.23 -5.43
CA ALA A 123 1.95 -22.94 -5.17
C ALA A 123 2.18 -21.56 -4.53
N MET A 124 1.40 -20.55 -4.91
CA MET A 124 1.47 -19.19 -4.34
C MET A 124 0.79 -19.06 -2.96
N LYS A 125 0.26 -20.15 -2.42
CA LYS A 125 -0.39 -20.15 -1.11
C LYS A 125 0.66 -20.03 -0.01
N ARG A 126 0.76 -18.85 0.57
CA ARG A 126 1.59 -18.63 1.77
C ARG A 126 1.12 -19.54 2.91
N PRO A 127 2.04 -20.18 3.66
CA PRO A 127 1.67 -20.95 4.82
C PRO A 127 0.92 -20.03 5.79
N LYS A 128 -0.19 -20.53 6.34
CA LYS A 128 -0.79 -19.90 7.52
C LYS A 128 0.21 -20.12 8.63
N LEU A 129 0.95 -19.07 8.99
CA LEU A 129 2.07 -19.06 9.93
C LEU A 129 1.94 -20.10 11.06
N LYS A 130 2.97 -20.94 11.23
CA LYS A 130 3.10 -21.83 12.38
C LYS A 130 3.55 -21.00 13.58
N LYS A 131 2.69 -20.87 14.60
CA LYS A 131 2.91 -20.61 16.05
C LYS A 131 4.02 -19.66 16.57
N GLN A 132 5.15 -19.44 15.93
CA GLN A 132 6.22 -18.54 16.43
C GLN A 132 5.87 -17.05 16.27
N GLU A 133 5.00 -16.69 15.32
CA GLU A 133 4.41 -15.32 15.26
C GLU A 133 3.22 -15.14 16.23
N VAL A 134 2.68 -16.24 16.75
CA VAL A 134 1.73 -16.25 17.87
C VAL A 134 2.47 -16.05 19.21
N GLU A 135 3.76 -16.38 19.30
CA GLU A 135 4.59 -16.20 20.50
C GLU A 135 4.87 -14.72 20.83
N LYS A 136 4.65 -13.79 19.90
CA LYS A 136 4.55 -12.34 20.18
C LYS A 136 3.12 -11.89 20.54
N GLY A 137 2.23 -12.80 20.92
CA GLY A 137 0.85 -12.52 21.35
C GLY A 137 -0.18 -12.34 20.22
N LEU A 138 0.19 -12.59 18.96
CA LEU A 138 -0.65 -12.34 17.80
C LEU A 138 -1.08 -13.66 17.14
N GLY A 139 -2.15 -14.25 17.67
CA GLY A 139 -3.01 -15.12 16.86
C GLY A 139 -3.61 -14.35 15.66
N LYS A 140 -4.76 -14.80 15.15
CA LYS A 140 -5.52 -13.99 14.16
C LYS A 140 -5.64 -12.56 14.70
N LYS A 141 -5.13 -11.55 13.98
CA LYS A 141 -5.20 -10.14 14.39
C LYS A 141 -6.63 -9.82 14.83
N ARG A 142 -6.82 -9.59 16.12
CA ARG A 142 -8.12 -9.20 16.68
C ARG A 142 -8.15 -7.68 16.70
N LYS A 143 -9.19 -7.08 16.11
CA LYS A 143 -9.34 -5.62 16.08
C LYS A 143 -9.30 -5.08 17.52
N ASN A 144 -8.66 -3.93 17.72
CA ASN A 144 -8.52 -3.23 19.01
C ASN A 144 -7.66 -3.94 20.07
N MET A 145 -6.85 -4.93 19.70
CA MET A 145 -5.89 -5.58 20.59
C MET A 145 -4.48 -5.42 20.01
N GLU A 146 -3.57 -4.85 20.79
CA GLU A 146 -2.17 -4.58 20.42
C GLU A 146 -1.26 -5.19 21.49
N VAL A 147 -0.06 -5.63 21.09
CA VAL A 147 0.97 -6.13 22.02
C VAL A 147 2.02 -5.04 22.14
N ASP A 148 2.31 -4.62 23.36
CA ASP A 148 3.29 -3.57 23.66
C ASP A 148 4.73 -4.09 23.44
N GLU A 149 5.71 -3.19 23.40
CA GLU A 149 7.13 -3.52 23.25
C GLU A 149 7.65 -4.43 24.38
N MET A 150 7.02 -4.35 25.57
CA MET A 150 7.28 -5.23 26.70
C MET A 150 6.53 -6.59 26.64
N GLY A 151 5.70 -6.81 25.62
CA GLY A 151 4.94 -8.06 25.43
C GLY A 151 3.54 -8.09 26.06
N ASP A 152 3.09 -7.00 26.68
CA ASP A 152 1.77 -6.92 27.32
C ASP A 152 0.64 -6.70 26.31
N LEU A 153 -0.51 -7.34 26.53
CA LEU A 153 -1.69 -7.21 25.67
C LEU A 153 -2.55 -6.01 26.09
N ARG A 154 -2.62 -4.98 25.23
CA ARG A 154 -3.44 -3.78 25.45
C ARG A 154 -4.67 -3.77 24.55
N GLY A 155 -5.82 -3.47 25.13
CA GLY A 155 -7.08 -3.29 24.42
C GLY A 155 -7.42 -1.80 24.26
N ARG A 156 -7.71 -1.33 23.03
CA ARG A 156 -8.23 0.02 22.82
C ARG A 156 -9.75 0.04 22.93
N ILE A 157 -10.28 0.88 23.82
CA ILE A 157 -11.72 1.13 23.92
C ILE A 157 -12.02 2.45 23.21
N HIS A 158 -12.84 2.40 22.17
CA HIS A 158 -13.32 3.62 21.49
C HIS A 158 -14.65 4.05 22.11
N VAL A 159 -14.59 5.04 23.00
CA VAL A 159 -15.78 5.66 23.57
C VAL A 159 -16.35 6.65 22.55
N ALA A 160 -17.63 6.49 22.20
CA ALA A 160 -18.32 7.43 21.32
C ALA A 160 -18.61 8.76 22.06
N LYS A 161 -18.74 9.87 21.32
CA LYS A 161 -19.17 11.15 21.88
C LYS A 161 -20.58 11.00 22.48
N GLN A 162 -20.74 11.33 23.77
CA GLN A 162 -22.00 11.21 24.48
C GLN A 162 -22.84 12.49 24.34
N ASP A 163 -23.95 12.42 23.59
CA ASP A 163 -24.87 13.55 23.43
C ASP A 163 -25.89 13.61 24.58
N LEU A 164 -25.73 14.58 25.50
CA LEU A 164 -26.59 14.75 26.68
C LEU A 164 -27.88 15.53 26.42
N ASN A 165 -28.06 16.10 25.23
CA ASN A 165 -29.24 16.90 24.90
C ASN A 165 -30.54 16.08 24.86
N LYS A 166 -30.43 14.75 24.72
CA LYS A 166 -31.57 13.82 24.78
C LYS A 166 -31.92 13.39 26.21
N LEU A 167 -31.08 13.75 27.20
CA LEU A 167 -31.27 13.36 28.60
C LEU A 167 -32.25 14.33 29.27
N GLN A 168 -33.55 14.02 29.18
CA GLN A 168 -34.54 14.73 29.97
C GLN A 168 -34.46 14.28 31.43
N THR A 169 -34.13 15.21 32.33
CA THR A 169 -34.12 14.92 33.77
C THR A 169 -35.55 14.71 34.29
N ARG A 170 -35.67 13.94 35.38
CA ARG A 170 -36.97 13.74 36.05
C ARG A 170 -37.50 15.11 36.47
N LYS A 171 -38.69 15.47 35.98
CA LYS A 171 -39.38 16.71 36.33
C LYS A 171 -39.94 16.65 37.75
N MET A 172 -39.05 16.75 38.73
CA MET A 172 -39.39 16.79 40.16
C MET A 172 -40.25 18.02 40.46
N LYS A 173 -41.13 17.92 41.46
CA LYS A 173 -42.07 18.99 41.80
C LYS A 173 -41.35 20.30 42.19
N GLY A 174 -40.18 20.21 42.83
CA GLY A 174 -39.38 21.38 43.22
C GLY A 174 -38.54 22.01 42.10
N LEU A 175 -38.43 21.36 40.93
CA LEU A 175 -37.76 21.93 39.75
C LEU A 175 -38.74 22.54 38.74
N LYS A 176 -40.05 22.45 39.03
CA LYS A 176 -41.08 23.11 38.24
C LYS A 176 -41.24 24.50 38.82
N ALA A 177 -41.13 25.53 37.97
CA ALA A 177 -41.47 26.90 38.34
C ALA A 177 -42.89 26.90 38.94
N GLY A 178 -43.02 27.39 40.17
CA GLY A 178 -44.31 27.61 40.82
C GLY A 178 -45.04 28.73 40.11
N ARG A 179 -46.38 28.62 40.00
CA ARG A 179 -47.24 29.70 39.51
C ARG A 179 -47.55 30.69 40.63
N GLU A 180 -46.52 31.13 41.33
CA GLU A 180 -46.63 32.19 42.33
C GLU A 180 -45.51 33.20 42.05
N GLU A 181 -45.96 34.34 41.50
CA GLU A 181 -45.30 35.65 41.43
C GLU A 181 -44.04 35.77 40.54
N GLU A 182 -44.26 35.92 39.22
CA GLU A 182 -43.64 37.07 38.54
C GLU A 182 -44.26 38.32 39.18
N SER A 183 -43.69 38.76 40.31
CA SER A 183 -43.91 40.12 40.78
C SER A 183 -43.13 41.03 39.84
N ASP A 184 -43.89 41.66 38.97
CA ASP A 184 -43.56 42.88 38.25
C ASP A 184 -42.78 43.83 39.17
N VAL A 185 -41.48 43.97 38.90
CA VAL A 185 -40.68 45.09 39.40
C VAL A 185 -39.98 45.66 38.18
N ASP A 186 -40.72 46.45 37.41
CA ASP A 186 -40.18 47.56 36.64
C ASP A 186 -39.39 48.45 37.62
N MET A 187 -38.07 48.40 37.55
CA MET A 187 -37.17 49.43 38.07
C MET A 187 -36.48 50.05 36.86
N GLU A 188 -36.94 51.26 36.56
CA GLU A 188 -36.41 52.17 35.55
C GLU A 188 -34.98 52.62 35.91
N ASP A 189 -34.19 52.90 34.86
CA ASP A 189 -33.05 53.82 34.78
C ASP A 189 -31.61 53.26 34.73
N GLY A 190 -30.82 53.81 33.79
CA GLY A 190 -29.36 53.65 33.71
C GLY A 190 -28.77 53.45 32.30
N GLU A 191 -28.63 54.54 31.54
CA GLU A 191 -27.81 54.65 30.33
C GLU A 191 -26.35 54.17 30.54
N ALA A 192 -25.76 53.46 29.57
CA ALA A 192 -24.34 53.57 29.20
C ALA A 192 -23.99 52.75 27.92
N GLU A 193 -23.83 53.49 26.83
CA GLU A 193 -22.65 53.47 25.94
C GLU A 193 -22.31 52.26 25.05
N SER A 194 -21.76 52.67 23.90
CA SER A 194 -21.56 51.96 22.63
C SER A 194 -20.22 51.20 22.50
N ASP A 195 -20.21 50.09 21.73
CA ASP A 195 -19.17 49.71 20.73
C ASP A 195 -19.54 48.35 20.07
N VAL A 196 -19.98 48.28 18.79
CA VAL A 196 -19.23 48.01 17.54
C VAL A 196 -18.41 46.70 17.48
N ASP A 197 -18.87 45.74 16.66
CA ASP A 197 -18.15 45.06 15.53
C ASP A 197 -18.93 43.78 15.10
N MET A 198 -19.60 43.76 13.95
CA MET A 198 -19.16 43.32 12.60
C MET A 198 -18.84 41.82 12.42
N LYS A 199 -19.58 41.22 11.45
CA LYS A 199 -19.20 40.15 10.49
C LYS A 199 -18.97 38.74 11.04
N ASP A 200 -19.34 37.63 10.39
CA ASP A 200 -19.77 37.25 9.03
C ASP A 200 -20.80 36.10 9.23
N GLY A 201 -21.83 35.85 8.41
CA GLY A 201 -21.81 35.79 6.96
C GLY A 201 -21.48 34.37 6.49
N GLU A 202 -22.44 33.43 6.53
CA GLU A 202 -22.54 32.42 5.47
C GLU A 202 -23.92 31.74 5.41
N GLU A 203 -24.52 31.93 4.24
CA GLU A 203 -25.70 31.24 3.72
C GLU A 203 -25.36 29.76 3.49
N ASP A 204 -26.29 28.83 3.73
CA ASP A 204 -26.56 27.85 2.68
C ASP A 204 -27.94 27.17 2.74
N SER A 205 -28.51 27.08 1.55
CA SER A 205 -29.44 26.07 1.06
C SER A 205 -30.91 26.10 1.53
N ARG A 206 -31.66 26.96 0.84
CA ARG A 206 -33.01 26.61 0.37
C ARG A 206 -32.96 25.28 -0.39
N SER A 207 -33.65 24.24 0.07
CA SER A 207 -34.18 23.21 -0.83
C SER A 207 -35.71 23.19 -0.73
N ARG A 208 -36.34 23.50 -1.86
CA ARG A 208 -37.78 23.43 -2.10
C ARG A 208 -38.13 22.06 -2.70
N LYS A 209 -39.36 21.61 -2.42
CA LYS A 209 -40.15 20.54 -3.06
C LYS A 209 -39.65 19.11 -2.78
N ARG A 210 -40.52 18.18 -2.37
CA ARG A 210 -41.77 17.81 -3.06
C ARG A 210 -42.94 17.55 -2.09
N GLN A 211 -44.12 17.92 -2.56
CA GLN A 211 -45.42 17.78 -1.92
C GLN A 211 -46.19 16.63 -2.61
N LYS A 212 -46.81 15.75 -1.80
CA LYS A 212 -48.06 14.95 -2.01
C LYS A 212 -48.12 13.95 -3.20
N SER A 213 -48.87 12.85 -3.17
CA SER A 213 -50.00 12.38 -2.33
C SER A 213 -50.36 10.92 -2.69
N VAL A 214 -51.16 10.30 -1.80
CA VAL A 214 -51.97 9.07 -1.90
C VAL A 214 -51.22 7.75 -1.78
#